data_AF-A0A1V5PIN9-F1
#
_entry.id   AF-A0A1V5PIN9-F1
#
_cell.length_a   1.000
_cell.length_b   1.000
_cell.length_c   1.000
_cell.angle_alpha   90.00
_cell.angle_beta   90.00
_cell.angle_gamma   90.00
#
_symmetry.space_group_name_H-M   'P 1'
#
loop_
_entity.id
_entity.type
_entity.pdbx_description
1 polymer ?
#
loop_
_entity_poly.entity_id
_entity_poly.type
_entity_poly.pdbx_seq_one_letter_code
_entity_poly.pdbx_strand_id
1 'polypeptide(L)'
;MIKKVDLGSSLHHGVFGNPAPLGLFGLAISCAVLTPTAFGYGIADGKIMAPAFATTGIFLLFFGFASHLLTGIMDFANKNTYGGTIFTAFAFNWMITAITYFSIAYNYHIDHNIVLASEIVMMVVFVFLTYGFGFFSKVLFLFLLDIDLLYICKLLKAFTGNGAFNLPIGIFTVLLGLIGLWLALAGLMNPVTGRELFSVGKPMFYAPKKTFSFSVRRSIFETLYRHWTIHAFEEMAVDKLEEAVKSATAIENITPELYYLMEYGSLYVTFQEKDSAIIKSVRLTSGGIDLYEQLILKKYEF
;
A
#
# COMPACT_ATOMS: atom_id res chain seq x y z
N MET A 1 7.61 12.31 33.55
CA MET A 1 6.85 11.81 32.37
C MET A 1 7.89 11.43 31.33
N ILE A 2 8.14 10.14 31.13
CA ILE A 2 9.17 9.65 30.17
C ILE A 2 8.69 10.05 28.77
N LYS A 3 9.51 10.82 28.03
CA LYS A 3 9.18 11.18 26.66
C LYS A 3 9.26 9.91 25.83
N LYS A 4 8.15 9.54 25.17
CA LYS A 4 8.15 8.49 24.16
C LYS A 4 9.21 8.89 23.12
N VAL A 5 10.21 8.04 22.91
CA VAL A 5 11.21 8.31 21.89
C VAL A 5 10.50 8.07 20.58
N ASP A 6 10.14 9.17 19.91
CA ASP A 6 9.56 9.09 18.57
C ASP A 6 10.71 8.75 17.62
N LEU A 7 11.04 7.47 17.57
CA LEU A 7 11.76 6.89 16.46
C LEU A 7 10.95 7.29 15.24
N GLY A 8 11.50 8.13 14.37
CA GLY A 8 10.85 8.67 13.17
C GLY A 8 10.42 7.62 12.12
N SER A 9 10.12 6.40 12.57
CA SER A 9 9.57 5.25 11.88
C SER A 9 8.35 4.65 12.61
N SER A 10 7.71 5.36 13.54
CA SER A 10 6.48 4.94 14.22
C SER A 10 5.28 4.99 13.26
N LEU A 11 5.26 4.03 12.32
CA LEU A 11 4.31 3.87 11.22
C LEU A 11 4.34 5.04 10.23
N HIS A 12 4.35 4.74 8.93
CA HIS A 12 4.03 5.71 7.89
C HIS A 12 2.60 6.23 8.10
N HIS A 13 2.39 7.16 9.03
CA HIS A 13 1.21 8.00 9.06
C HIS A 13 1.34 8.88 7.83
N GLY A 14 0.68 8.44 6.75
CA GLY A 14 0.48 9.29 5.59
C GLY A 14 -0.12 10.63 6.02
N VAL A 15 0.10 11.67 5.22
CA VAL A 15 -0.51 12.99 5.45
C VAL A 15 -2.04 12.85 5.56
N PHE A 16 -2.61 11.87 4.86
CA PHE A 16 -4.01 11.49 4.91
C PHE A 16 -4.20 10.12 5.56
N GLY A 17 -5.40 9.87 6.08
CA GLY A 17 -5.86 8.50 6.40
C GLY A 17 -5.82 7.59 5.17
N ASN A 18 -5.98 6.28 5.36
CA ASN A 18 -5.98 5.31 4.26
C ASN A 18 -7.07 5.67 3.23
N PRO A 19 -6.71 6.11 2.02
CA PRO A 19 -7.68 6.61 1.05
C PRO A 19 -8.24 5.49 0.15
N ALA A 20 -7.64 4.30 0.16
CA ALA A 20 -8.02 3.19 -0.72
C ALA A 20 -9.50 2.78 -0.62
N PRO A 21 -10.14 2.74 0.58
CA PRO A 21 -11.56 2.43 0.67
C PRO A 21 -12.45 3.40 -0.12
N LEU A 22 -12.12 4.69 -0.17
CA LEU A 22 -12.88 5.68 -0.94
C LEU A 22 -12.90 5.33 -2.44
N GLY A 23 -11.73 5.06 -3.02
CA GLY A 23 -11.62 4.69 -4.42
C GLY A 23 -12.34 3.39 -4.73
N LEU A 24 -12.24 2.40 -3.84
CA LEU A 24 -12.90 1.09 -3.99
C LEU A 24 -14.43 1.18 -3.83
N PHE A 25 -14.97 2.04 -2.96
CA PHE A 25 -16.40 2.32 -2.93
C PHE A 25 -16.86 3.01 -4.21
N GLY A 26 -16.09 3.99 -4.69
CA GLY A 26 -16.34 4.66 -5.95
C GLY A 26 -16.40 3.69 -7.13
N LEU A 27 -15.48 2.72 -7.16
CA LEU A 27 -15.50 1.62 -8.12
C LEU A 27 -16.77 0.77 -7.98
N ALA A 28 -17.11 0.32 -6.77
CA ALA A 28 -18.27 -0.53 -6.54
C ALA A 28 -19.57 0.14 -7.00
N ILE A 29 -19.74 1.43 -6.69
CA ILE A 29 -20.87 2.24 -7.16
C ILE A 29 -20.85 2.37 -8.69
N SER A 30 -19.68 2.61 -9.28
CA SER A 30 -19.52 2.72 -10.73
C SER A 30 -19.89 1.42 -11.46
N CYS A 31 -19.46 0.26 -10.94
CA CYS A 31 -19.86 -1.05 -11.45
C CYS A 31 -21.38 -1.27 -11.29
N ALA A 32 -21.96 -0.87 -10.16
CA ALA A 32 -23.40 -1.00 -9.92
C ALA A 32 -24.23 -0.21 -10.93
N VAL A 33 -23.82 1.02 -11.29
CA VAL A 33 -24.53 1.83 -12.30
C VAL A 33 -24.26 1.41 -13.75
N LEU A 34 -23.13 0.75 -14.03
CA LEU A 34 -22.85 0.12 -15.33
C LEU A 34 -23.66 -1.15 -15.54
N THR A 35 -24.02 -1.85 -14.46
CA THR A 35 -24.62 -3.18 -14.54
C THR A 35 -25.92 -3.16 -15.37
N PRO A 36 -26.91 -2.28 -15.13
CA PRO A 36 -28.13 -2.25 -15.93
C PRO A 36 -27.86 -2.08 -17.44
N THR A 37 -27.01 -1.13 -17.81
CA THR A 37 -26.71 -0.83 -19.23
C THR A 37 -25.89 -1.93 -19.87
N ALA A 38 -25.02 -2.62 -19.12
CA ALA A 38 -24.31 -3.80 -19.58
C ALA A 38 -25.26 -4.97 -19.90
N PHE A 39 -26.39 -5.07 -19.20
CA PHE A 39 -27.46 -6.04 -19.46
C PHE A 39 -28.57 -5.50 -20.39
N GLY A 40 -28.32 -4.38 -21.08
CA GLY A 40 -29.19 -3.86 -22.13
C GLY A 40 -30.26 -2.88 -21.66
N TYR A 41 -30.32 -2.53 -20.37
CA TYR A 41 -31.22 -1.48 -19.90
C TYR A 41 -30.91 -0.15 -20.60
N GLY A 42 -31.95 0.56 -21.03
CA GLY A 42 -31.84 1.78 -21.82
C GLY A 42 -31.70 1.56 -23.32
N ILE A 43 -31.73 0.30 -23.79
CA ILE A 43 -31.84 -0.04 -25.20
C ILE A 43 -33.14 -0.82 -25.40
N ALA A 44 -34.08 -0.27 -26.17
CA ALA A 44 -35.34 -0.93 -26.51
C ALA A 44 -35.62 -0.78 -28.00
N ASP A 45 -35.82 -1.90 -28.72
CA ASP A 45 -36.08 -1.92 -30.17
C ASP A 45 -35.07 -1.10 -30.99
N GLY A 46 -33.79 -1.15 -30.60
CA GLY A 46 -32.71 -0.38 -31.23
C GLY A 46 -32.71 1.12 -30.91
N LYS A 47 -33.63 1.60 -30.07
CA LYS A 47 -33.69 2.99 -29.60
C LYS A 47 -32.95 3.13 -28.28
N ILE A 48 -32.18 4.21 -28.18
CA ILE A 48 -31.43 4.60 -26.98
C ILE A 48 -32.31 5.47 -26.09
N MET A 49 -32.44 5.09 -24.82
CA MET A 49 -33.01 5.93 -23.78
C MET A 49 -31.92 6.84 -23.22
N ALA A 50 -31.77 8.03 -23.81
CA ALA A 50 -30.74 8.99 -23.44
C ALA A 50 -30.61 9.25 -21.91
N PRO A 51 -31.71 9.37 -21.13
CA PRO A 51 -31.60 9.56 -19.67
C PRO A 51 -30.87 8.44 -18.93
N ALA A 52 -30.97 7.18 -19.37
CA ALA A 52 -30.24 6.07 -18.74
C ALA A 52 -28.73 6.24 -18.91
N PHE A 53 -28.29 6.48 -20.14
CA PHE A 53 -26.86 6.64 -20.44
C PHE A 53 -26.28 7.91 -19.82
N ALA A 54 -27.03 9.03 -19.85
CA ALA A 54 -26.61 10.27 -19.19
C ALA A 54 -26.47 10.08 -17.68
N THR A 55 -27.44 9.42 -17.04
CA THR A 55 -27.39 9.15 -15.59
C THR A 55 -26.19 8.26 -15.25
N THR A 56 -25.97 7.17 -15.99
CA THR A 56 -24.78 6.33 -15.80
C THR A 56 -23.51 7.18 -15.92
N GLY A 57 -23.36 7.97 -16.99
CA GLY A 57 -22.21 8.86 -17.19
C GLY A 57 -21.95 9.82 -16.03
N ILE A 58 -22.99 10.41 -15.44
CA ILE A 58 -22.88 11.28 -14.27
C ILE A 58 -22.28 10.52 -13.08
N PHE A 59 -22.80 9.35 -12.74
CA PHE A 59 -22.28 8.56 -11.63
C PHE A 59 -20.84 8.11 -11.88
N LEU A 60 -20.49 7.79 -13.13
CA LEU A 60 -19.11 7.47 -13.51
C LEU A 60 -18.16 8.67 -13.34
N LEU A 61 -18.62 9.91 -13.56
CA LEU A 61 -17.79 11.09 -13.27
C LEU A 61 -17.57 11.30 -11.77
N PHE A 62 -18.61 11.18 -10.95
CA PHE A 62 -18.49 11.44 -9.51
C PHE A 62 -17.85 10.30 -8.74
N PHE A 63 -18.36 9.08 -8.91
CA PHE A 63 -17.90 7.92 -8.17
C PHE A 63 -16.78 7.19 -8.91
N GLY A 64 -16.75 7.19 -10.24
CA GLY A 64 -15.63 6.62 -10.99
C GLY A 64 -14.44 7.58 -10.95
N PHE A 65 -14.56 8.74 -11.59
CA PHE A 65 -13.44 9.68 -11.73
C PHE A 65 -13.08 10.41 -10.42
N ALA A 66 -14.01 11.15 -9.80
CA ALA A 66 -13.64 12.06 -8.72
C ALA A 66 -13.14 11.33 -7.46
N SER A 67 -13.77 10.21 -7.10
CA SER A 67 -13.33 9.41 -5.95
C SER A 67 -11.93 8.80 -6.16
N HIS A 68 -11.67 8.24 -7.35
CA HIS A 68 -10.38 7.63 -7.68
C HIS A 68 -9.28 8.69 -7.80
N LEU A 69 -9.59 9.86 -8.36
CA LEU A 69 -8.64 10.95 -8.47
C LEU A 69 -8.22 11.44 -7.07
N LEU A 70 -9.19 11.63 -6.19
CA LEU A 70 -8.93 12.05 -4.81
C LEU A 70 -8.11 10.99 -4.06
N THR A 71 -8.50 9.72 -4.16
CA THR A 71 -7.75 8.61 -3.57
C THR A 71 -6.33 8.53 -4.10
N GLY A 72 -6.14 8.66 -5.42
CA GLY A 72 -4.81 8.60 -6.05
C GLY A 72 -3.88 9.73 -5.60
N ILE A 73 -4.38 10.96 -5.52
CA ILE A 73 -3.62 12.12 -5.02
C ILE A 73 -3.25 11.91 -3.54
N MET A 74 -4.19 11.45 -2.71
CA MET A 74 -3.94 11.15 -1.30
C MET A 74 -2.92 10.02 -1.14
N ASP A 75 -2.96 8.98 -1.97
CA ASP A 75 -1.98 7.90 -1.94
C ASP A 75 -0.58 8.37 -2.34
N PHE A 76 -0.45 9.23 -3.36
CA PHE A 76 0.83 9.85 -3.69
C PHE A 76 1.37 10.71 -2.53
N ALA A 77 0.51 11.50 -1.88
CA ALA A 77 0.88 12.27 -0.69
C ALA A 77 1.29 11.36 0.48
N ASN A 78 0.68 10.19 0.59
CA ASN A 78 1.04 9.14 1.55
C ASN A 78 2.27 8.32 1.13
N LYS A 79 2.96 8.70 0.04
CA LYS A 79 4.12 7.99 -0.53
C LYS A 79 3.81 6.55 -0.96
N ASN A 80 2.54 6.25 -1.22
CA ASN A 80 2.08 5.02 -1.81
C ASN A 80 2.06 5.18 -3.34
N THR A 81 3.22 5.02 -3.98
CA THR A 81 3.35 5.16 -5.45
C THR A 81 2.44 4.18 -6.20
N TYR A 82 2.24 2.98 -5.65
CA TYR A 82 1.48 1.93 -6.29
C TYR A 82 -0.01 2.27 -6.32
N GLY A 83 -0.61 2.54 -5.15
CA GLY A 83 -2.00 3.00 -5.07
C GLY A 83 -2.22 4.30 -5.83
N GLY A 84 -1.33 5.27 -5.65
CA GLY A 84 -1.43 6.59 -6.28
C GLY A 84 -1.50 6.53 -7.80
N THR A 85 -0.63 5.72 -8.42
CA THR A 85 -0.59 5.54 -9.88
C THR A 85 -1.87 4.90 -10.39
N ILE A 86 -2.32 3.85 -9.71
CA ILE A 86 -3.43 3.02 -10.17
C ILE A 86 -4.74 3.77 -10.04
N PHE A 87 -5.04 4.31 -8.86
CA PHE A 87 -6.28 5.07 -8.65
C PHE A 87 -6.32 6.31 -9.58
N THR A 88 -5.22 7.03 -9.75
CA THR A 88 -5.20 8.20 -10.67
C THR A 88 -5.42 7.80 -12.13
N ALA A 89 -4.75 6.74 -12.61
CA ALA A 89 -4.94 6.26 -13.98
C ALA A 89 -6.39 5.78 -14.22
N PHE A 90 -6.95 5.04 -13.25
CA PHE A 90 -8.34 4.61 -13.31
C PHE A 90 -9.32 5.77 -13.29
N ALA A 91 -9.04 6.83 -12.54
CA ALA A 91 -9.89 8.01 -12.54
C ALA A 91 -10.08 8.52 -13.96
N PHE A 92 -9.00 8.76 -14.70
CA PHE A 92 -9.08 9.25 -16.07
C PHE A 92 -9.72 8.23 -17.02
N ASN A 93 -9.52 6.93 -16.80
CA ASN A 93 -10.24 5.89 -17.54
C ASN A 93 -11.75 5.95 -17.29
N TRP A 94 -12.19 6.19 -16.05
CA TRP A 94 -13.58 6.42 -15.69
C TRP A 94 -14.14 7.70 -16.34
N MET A 95 -13.34 8.76 -16.43
CA MET A 95 -13.73 9.98 -17.12
C MET A 95 -13.98 9.73 -18.61
N ILE A 96 -13.07 9.02 -19.29
CA ILE A 96 -13.27 8.63 -20.70
C ILE A 96 -14.52 7.76 -20.84
N THR A 97 -14.73 6.80 -19.94
CA THR A 97 -15.93 5.95 -19.94
C THR A 97 -17.20 6.78 -19.77
N ALA A 98 -17.21 7.76 -18.85
CA ALA A 98 -18.34 8.66 -18.68
C ALA A 98 -18.63 9.50 -19.93
N ILE A 99 -17.59 10.03 -20.59
CA ILE A 99 -17.71 10.77 -21.85
C ILE A 99 -18.26 9.87 -22.96
N THR A 100 -17.90 8.59 -23.00
CA THR A 100 -18.51 7.60 -23.92
C THR A 100 -19.99 7.35 -23.62
N TYR A 101 -20.40 7.37 -22.35
CA TYR A 101 -21.82 7.28 -22.01
C TYR A 101 -22.60 8.56 -22.41
N PHE A 102 -22.00 9.74 -22.24
CA PHE A 102 -22.59 10.98 -22.74
C PHE A 102 -22.65 11.05 -24.26
N SER A 103 -21.68 10.49 -24.97
CA SER A 103 -21.69 10.46 -26.43
C SER A 103 -22.87 9.66 -26.97
N ILE A 104 -23.19 8.54 -26.32
CA ILE A 104 -24.39 7.73 -26.61
C ILE A 104 -25.67 8.52 -26.27
N ALA A 105 -25.71 9.18 -25.12
CA ALA A 105 -26.90 9.92 -24.67
C ALA A 105 -27.23 11.13 -25.56
N TYR A 106 -26.22 11.88 -26.00
CA TYR A 106 -26.37 13.12 -26.76
C TYR A 106 -26.08 12.96 -28.26
N ASN A 107 -25.85 11.72 -28.71
CA ASN A 107 -25.62 11.37 -30.10
C ASN A 107 -24.46 12.14 -30.77
N TYR A 108 -23.32 12.22 -30.09
CA TYR A 108 -22.05 12.62 -30.70
C TYR A 108 -21.07 11.44 -30.75
N HIS A 109 -20.07 11.51 -31.62
CA HIS A 109 -19.20 10.36 -31.90
C HIS A 109 -17.85 10.47 -31.20
N ILE A 110 -17.47 9.38 -30.52
CA ILE A 110 -16.10 9.12 -30.08
C ILE A 110 -15.53 8.04 -30.98
N ASP A 111 -14.29 8.23 -31.44
CA ASP A 111 -13.61 7.24 -32.26
C ASP A 111 -13.28 5.99 -31.43
N HIS A 112 -13.89 4.87 -31.80
CA HIS A 112 -13.75 3.60 -31.09
C HIS A 112 -12.34 3.00 -31.26
N ASN A 113 -11.63 3.30 -32.35
CA ASN A 113 -10.27 2.80 -32.58
C ASN A 113 -9.28 3.48 -31.62
N ILE A 114 -9.48 4.77 -31.34
CA ILE A 114 -8.64 5.50 -30.38
C ILE A 114 -8.87 4.96 -28.96
N VAL A 115 -10.13 4.73 -28.59
CA VAL A 115 -10.46 4.12 -27.28
C VAL A 115 -9.84 2.72 -27.19
N LEU A 116 -10.00 1.88 -28.23
CA LEU A 116 -9.41 0.54 -28.27
C LEU A 116 -7.88 0.55 -28.13
N ALA A 117 -7.19 1.47 -28.82
CA ALA A 117 -5.74 1.60 -28.71
C ALA A 117 -5.30 1.92 -27.28
N SER A 118 -6.05 2.77 -26.57
CA SER A 118 -5.81 3.05 -25.15
C SER A 118 -6.06 1.84 -24.25
N GLU A 119 -7.10 1.05 -24.54
CA GLU A 119 -7.45 -0.15 -23.77
C GLU A 119 -6.39 -1.26 -23.91
N ILE A 120 -5.74 -1.38 -25.07
CA ILE A 120 -4.63 -2.32 -25.28
C ILE A 120 -3.45 -1.97 -24.39
N VAL A 121 -3.08 -0.68 -24.30
CA VAL A 121 -1.99 -0.25 -23.42
C VAL A 121 -2.35 -0.47 -21.95
N MET A 122 -3.59 -0.12 -21.57
CA MET A 122 -4.09 -0.37 -20.22
C MET A 122 -4.07 -1.86 -19.84
N MET A 123 -4.40 -2.75 -20.78
CA MET A 123 -4.31 -4.19 -20.58
C MET A 123 -2.88 -4.64 -20.25
N VAL A 124 -1.87 -4.15 -20.98
CA VAL A 124 -0.46 -4.46 -20.68
C VAL A 124 -0.09 -3.98 -19.29
N VAL A 125 -0.49 -2.76 -18.93
CA VAL A 125 -0.25 -2.19 -17.59
C VAL A 125 -0.90 -3.06 -16.51
N PHE A 126 -2.15 -3.50 -16.69
CA PHE A 126 -2.84 -4.30 -15.68
C PHE A 126 -2.18 -5.65 -15.41
N VAL A 127 -1.68 -6.35 -16.43
CA VAL A 127 -0.96 -7.61 -16.21
C VAL A 127 0.22 -7.45 -15.25
N PHE A 128 1.00 -6.37 -15.39
CA PHE A 128 2.11 -6.08 -14.47
C PHE A 128 1.62 -5.65 -13.08
N LEU A 129 0.49 -4.93 -13.02
CA LEU A 129 -0.12 -4.57 -11.75
C LEU A 129 -0.68 -5.79 -11.00
N THR A 130 -1.36 -6.70 -11.68
CA THR A 130 -1.85 -7.97 -11.13
C THR A 130 -0.70 -8.76 -10.51
N TYR A 131 0.43 -8.87 -11.22
CA TYR A 131 1.63 -9.51 -10.69
C TYR A 131 2.13 -8.85 -9.40
N GLY A 132 2.26 -7.52 -9.38
CA GLY A 132 2.72 -6.79 -8.20
C GLY A 132 1.77 -6.91 -7.00
N PHE A 133 0.45 -6.86 -7.23
CA PHE A 133 -0.55 -7.03 -6.17
C PHE A 133 -0.56 -8.42 -5.55
N GLY A 134 -0.06 -9.44 -6.27
CA GLY A 134 0.16 -10.77 -5.74
C GLY A 134 1.08 -10.79 -4.50
N PHE A 135 1.94 -9.79 -4.31
CA PHE A 135 2.77 -9.67 -3.10
C PHE A 135 2.07 -9.03 -1.89
N PHE A 136 0.85 -8.50 -2.05
CA PHE A 136 0.11 -7.82 -0.99
C PHE A 136 -0.98 -8.71 -0.38
N SER A 137 -1.92 -9.21 -1.18
CA SER A 137 -2.97 -10.12 -0.69
C SER A 137 -3.63 -10.92 -1.82
N LYS A 138 -4.20 -12.09 -1.47
CA LYS A 138 -4.93 -12.95 -2.42
C LYS A 138 -6.17 -12.28 -3.01
N VAL A 139 -6.95 -11.58 -2.20
CA VAL A 139 -8.19 -10.94 -2.69
C VAL A 139 -7.86 -9.79 -3.63
N LEU A 140 -6.80 -9.05 -3.34
CA LEU A 140 -6.35 -7.96 -4.21
C LEU A 140 -5.76 -8.48 -5.53
N PHE A 141 -5.06 -9.63 -5.50
CA PHE A 141 -4.65 -10.31 -6.74
C PHE A 141 -5.88 -10.75 -7.56
N LEU A 142 -6.87 -11.39 -6.94
CA LEU A 142 -8.10 -11.81 -7.61
C LEU A 142 -8.86 -10.62 -8.21
N PHE A 143 -8.92 -9.51 -7.47
CA PHE A 143 -9.53 -8.26 -7.90
C PHE A 143 -8.91 -7.74 -9.21
N LEU A 144 -7.58 -7.72 -9.35
CA LEU A 144 -6.94 -7.26 -10.59
C LEU A 144 -7.00 -8.31 -11.70
N LEU A 145 -6.94 -9.60 -11.35
CA LEU A 145 -7.14 -10.68 -12.32
C LEU A 145 -8.52 -10.60 -12.98
N ASP A 146 -9.55 -10.23 -12.21
CA ASP A 146 -10.89 -10.00 -12.74
C ASP A 146 -10.91 -8.83 -13.75
N ILE A 147 -10.15 -7.75 -13.48
CA ILE A 147 -9.95 -6.65 -14.44
C ILE A 147 -9.24 -7.12 -15.71
N ASP A 148 -8.18 -7.92 -15.58
CA ASP A 148 -7.44 -8.46 -16.74
C ASP A 148 -8.39 -9.27 -17.63
N LEU A 149 -9.20 -10.15 -17.04
CA LEU A 149 -10.18 -10.96 -17.78
C LEU A 149 -11.27 -10.10 -18.44
N LEU A 150 -11.76 -9.07 -17.73
CA LEU A 150 -12.71 -8.11 -18.26
C LEU A 150 -12.14 -7.40 -19.50
N TYR A 151 -10.90 -6.90 -19.42
CA TYR A 151 -10.23 -6.22 -20.53
C TYR A 151 -9.98 -7.17 -21.71
N ILE A 152 -9.57 -8.42 -21.46
CA ILE A 152 -9.44 -9.44 -22.52
C ILE A 152 -10.76 -9.61 -23.26
N CYS A 153 -11.88 -9.77 -22.54
CA CYS A 153 -13.19 -9.88 -23.18
C CYS A 153 -13.58 -8.64 -23.98
N LYS A 154 -13.28 -7.42 -23.48
CA LYS A 154 -13.50 -6.16 -24.22
C LYS A 154 -12.69 -6.10 -25.52
N LEU A 155 -11.41 -6.44 -25.46
CA LEU A 155 -10.53 -6.47 -26.63
C LEU A 155 -11.00 -7.51 -27.66
N LEU A 156 -11.32 -8.73 -27.21
CA LEU A 156 -11.84 -9.78 -28.09
C LEU A 156 -13.15 -9.37 -28.74
N LYS A 157 -14.07 -8.73 -28.00
CA LYS A 157 -15.29 -8.15 -28.57
C LYS A 157 -14.97 -7.13 -29.65
N ALA A 158 -14.04 -6.21 -29.40
CA ALA A 158 -13.68 -5.15 -30.32
C ALA A 158 -13.07 -5.69 -31.62
N PHE A 159 -12.19 -6.71 -31.54
CA PHE A 159 -11.56 -7.31 -32.72
C PHE A 159 -12.47 -8.26 -33.50
N THR A 160 -13.33 -9.01 -32.82
CA THR A 160 -14.19 -10.03 -33.46
C THR A 160 -15.56 -9.51 -33.87
N GLY A 161 -16.01 -8.40 -33.28
CA GLY A 161 -17.39 -7.91 -33.40
C GLY A 161 -18.44 -8.84 -32.78
N ASN A 162 -18.01 -9.91 -32.07
CA ASN A 162 -18.92 -10.93 -31.57
C ASN A 162 -19.63 -10.47 -30.28
N GLY A 163 -20.96 -10.36 -30.35
CA GLY A 163 -21.80 -10.00 -29.21
C GLY A 163 -21.79 -11.00 -28.04
N ALA A 164 -21.29 -12.22 -28.23
CA ALA A 164 -21.17 -13.23 -27.17
C ALA A 164 -20.34 -12.75 -25.97
N PHE A 165 -19.39 -11.84 -26.20
CA PHE A 165 -18.56 -11.26 -25.14
C PHE A 165 -19.28 -10.22 -24.27
N ASN A 166 -20.49 -9.76 -24.64
CA ASN A 166 -21.25 -8.82 -23.82
C ASN A 166 -21.60 -9.39 -22.44
N LEU A 167 -22.02 -10.66 -22.39
CA LEU A 167 -22.41 -11.31 -21.15
C LEU A 167 -21.21 -11.50 -20.19
N PRO A 168 -20.06 -12.07 -20.61
CA PRO A 168 -18.86 -12.12 -19.78
C PRO A 168 -18.41 -10.75 -19.27
N ILE A 169 -18.41 -9.70 -20.11
CA ILE A 169 -18.05 -8.34 -19.68
C ILE A 169 -18.98 -7.84 -18.57
N GLY A 170 -20.29 -8.07 -18.71
CA GLY A 170 -21.27 -7.72 -17.68
C GLY A 170 -21.04 -8.48 -16.36
N ILE A 171 -20.77 -9.79 -16.44
CA ILE A 171 -20.49 -10.63 -15.27
C ILE A 171 -19.23 -10.15 -14.53
N PHE A 172 -18.11 -9.96 -15.25
CA PHE A 172 -16.88 -9.45 -14.64
C PHE A 172 -17.07 -8.05 -14.07
N THR A 173 -17.87 -7.19 -14.70
CA THR A 173 -18.18 -5.85 -14.14
C THR A 173 -18.86 -5.97 -12.76
N VAL A 174 -19.80 -6.91 -12.61
CA VAL A 174 -20.48 -7.17 -11.33
C VAL A 174 -19.51 -7.75 -10.31
N LEU A 175 -18.73 -8.76 -10.69
CA LEU A 175 -17.73 -9.39 -9.81
C LEU A 175 -16.70 -8.37 -9.32
N LEU A 176 -16.18 -7.54 -10.22
CA LEU A 176 -15.27 -6.45 -9.90
C LEU A 176 -15.85 -5.51 -8.84
N GLY A 177 -17.11 -5.11 -9.01
CA GLY A 177 -17.81 -4.24 -8.06
C GLY A 177 -17.97 -4.89 -6.68
N LEU A 178 -18.30 -6.19 -6.64
CA LEU A 178 -18.47 -6.94 -5.39
C LEU A 178 -17.14 -7.15 -4.65
N ILE A 179 -16.07 -7.52 -5.36
CA ILE A 179 -14.74 -7.69 -4.78
C ILE A 179 -14.20 -6.33 -4.31
N GLY A 180 -14.38 -5.27 -5.11
CA GLY A 180 -14.02 -3.91 -4.74
C GLY A 180 -14.75 -3.45 -3.47
N LEU A 181 -16.06 -3.70 -3.37
CA LEU A 181 -16.85 -3.42 -2.17
C LEU A 181 -16.34 -4.20 -0.96
N TRP A 182 -16.03 -5.48 -1.12
CA TRP A 182 -15.46 -6.31 -0.05
C TRP A 182 -14.13 -5.74 0.46
N LEU A 183 -13.23 -5.35 -0.44
CA LEU A 183 -11.95 -4.73 -0.10
C LEU A 183 -12.14 -3.35 0.57
N ALA A 184 -13.10 -2.54 0.12
CA ALA A 184 -13.43 -1.25 0.73
C ALA A 184 -13.93 -1.44 2.18
N LEU A 185 -14.84 -2.37 2.38
CA LEU A 185 -15.37 -2.72 3.71
C LEU A 185 -14.28 -3.29 4.61
N ALA A 186 -13.39 -4.14 4.08
CA ALA A 186 -12.24 -4.63 4.84
C ALA A 186 -11.34 -3.48 5.32
N GLY A 187 -11.07 -2.51 4.45
CA GLY A 187 -10.23 -1.35 4.76
C GLY A 187 -10.83 -0.39 5.80
N LEU A 188 -12.15 -0.34 5.97
CA LEU A 188 -12.81 0.48 7.00
C LEU A 188 -13.17 -0.31 8.26
N MET A 189 -13.79 -1.48 8.11
CA MET A 189 -14.39 -2.22 9.22
C MET A 189 -13.38 -3.01 10.02
N ASN A 190 -12.32 -3.53 9.41
CA ASN A 190 -11.32 -4.28 10.17
C ASN A 190 -10.58 -3.38 11.18
N PRO A 191 -10.13 -2.16 10.81
CA PRO A 191 -9.57 -1.23 11.78
C PRO A 191 -10.57 -0.79 12.87
N VAL A 192 -11.82 -0.50 12.49
CA VAL A 192 -12.86 -0.06 13.44
C VAL A 192 -13.19 -1.15 14.46
N THR A 193 -13.24 -2.41 14.03
CA THR A 193 -13.60 -3.54 14.91
C THR A 193 -12.40 -4.17 15.62
N GLY A 194 -11.17 -3.79 15.26
CA GLY A 194 -9.94 -4.37 15.79
C GLY A 194 -9.74 -5.85 15.45
N ARG A 195 -10.54 -6.41 14.53
CA ARG A 195 -10.47 -7.81 14.08
C ARG A 195 -10.69 -7.92 12.58
N GLU A 196 -10.26 -9.04 12.00
CA GLU A 196 -10.48 -9.32 10.57
C GLU A 196 -11.93 -9.76 10.33
N LEU A 197 -12.85 -8.80 10.20
CA LEU A 197 -14.26 -9.05 9.86
C LEU A 197 -14.42 -9.47 8.39
N PHE A 198 -13.71 -8.77 7.50
CA PHE A 198 -13.63 -9.09 6.07
C PHE A 198 -12.21 -9.56 5.76
N SER A 199 -12.07 -10.83 5.37
CA SER A 199 -10.74 -11.37 5.09
C SER A 199 -10.22 -10.94 3.72
N VAL A 200 -8.97 -10.49 3.68
CA VAL A 200 -8.25 -10.11 2.45
C VAL A 200 -7.22 -11.16 2.03
N GLY A 201 -6.93 -12.10 2.92
CA GLY A 201 -5.97 -13.17 2.70
C GLY A 201 -4.50 -12.72 2.72
N LYS A 202 -3.60 -13.69 2.93
CA LYS A 202 -2.14 -13.49 2.87
C LYS A 202 -1.69 -13.20 1.43
N PRO A 203 -0.46 -12.68 1.21
CA PRO A 203 0.14 -12.57 -0.11
C PRO A 203 0.06 -13.88 -0.92
N MET A 204 -0.17 -13.74 -2.22
CA MET A 204 -0.13 -14.85 -3.19
C MET A 204 1.31 -15.29 -3.48
N PHE A 205 2.21 -14.31 -3.58
CA PHE A 205 3.63 -14.51 -3.84
C PHE A 205 4.47 -14.08 -2.63
N TYR A 206 5.59 -14.77 -2.43
CA TYR A 206 6.54 -14.46 -1.37
C TYR A 206 7.84 -13.95 -1.99
N ALA A 207 8.25 -12.74 -1.61
CA ALA A 207 9.58 -12.21 -1.90
C ALA A 207 10.36 -12.13 -0.58
N PRO A 208 11.55 -12.75 -0.47
CA PRO A 208 12.40 -12.57 0.69
C PRO A 208 12.85 -11.11 0.73
N LYS A 209 12.39 -10.35 1.73
CA LYS A 209 12.90 -9.00 1.98
C LYS A 209 14.35 -9.14 2.44
N LYS A 210 15.28 -8.40 1.83
CA LYS A 210 16.60 -8.17 2.43
C LYS A 210 16.38 -7.37 3.71
N THR A 211 16.27 -8.06 4.84
CA THR A 211 16.15 -7.40 6.13
C THR A 211 17.51 -6.91 6.55
N PHE A 212 17.58 -5.65 6.98
CA PHE A 212 18.73 -5.17 7.74
C PHE A 212 18.83 -6.02 9.02
N SER A 213 19.99 -6.64 9.25
CA SER A 213 20.17 -7.45 10.45
C SER A 213 20.33 -6.53 11.67
N PHE A 214 19.28 -6.40 12.45
CA PHE A 214 19.33 -5.70 13.74
C PHE A 214 20.10 -6.48 14.82
N SER A 215 20.68 -7.65 14.49
CA SER A 215 21.36 -8.53 15.45
C SER A 215 22.48 -7.81 16.22
N VAL A 216 23.33 -7.06 15.51
CA VAL A 216 24.46 -6.32 16.12
C VAL A 216 23.95 -5.25 17.08
N ARG A 217 23.06 -4.36 16.61
CA ARG A 217 22.48 -3.31 17.44
C ARG A 217 21.77 -3.88 18.66
N ARG A 218 20.94 -4.91 18.46
CA ARG A 218 20.22 -5.57 19.55
C ARG A 218 21.19 -6.14 20.58
N SER A 219 22.27 -6.80 20.14
CA SER A 219 23.29 -7.33 21.03
C SER A 219 24.02 -6.22 21.80
N ILE A 220 24.37 -5.11 21.15
CA ILE A 220 24.98 -3.95 21.81
C ILE A 220 24.08 -3.42 22.92
N PHE A 221 22.81 -3.14 22.60
CA PHE A 221 21.85 -2.63 23.57
C PHE A 221 21.60 -3.62 24.71
N GLU A 222 21.46 -4.92 24.41
CA GLU A 222 21.21 -5.94 25.42
C GLU A 222 22.39 -6.09 26.40
N THR A 223 23.64 -6.13 25.90
CA THR A 223 24.84 -6.20 26.74
C THR A 223 24.95 -4.95 27.63
N LEU A 224 24.81 -3.76 27.05
CA LEU A 224 24.93 -2.51 27.81
C LEU A 224 23.77 -2.29 28.78
N TYR A 225 22.56 -2.74 28.44
CA TYR A 225 21.41 -2.67 29.35
C TYR A 225 21.60 -3.59 30.55
N ARG A 226 22.08 -4.82 30.35
CA ARG A 226 22.43 -5.74 31.46
C ARG A 226 23.51 -5.15 32.34
N HIS A 227 24.54 -4.55 31.75
CA HIS A 227 25.58 -3.85 32.51
C HIS A 227 25.00 -2.71 33.34
N TRP A 228 24.14 -1.87 32.74
CA TRP A 228 23.46 -0.78 33.43
C TRP A 228 22.60 -1.26 34.61
N THR A 229 21.91 -2.40 34.50
CA THR A 229 21.10 -2.92 35.62
C THR A 229 21.91 -3.29 36.86
N ILE A 230 23.21 -3.55 36.71
CA ILE A 230 24.11 -3.95 37.80
C ILE A 230 25.00 -2.79 38.24
N HIS A 231 25.49 -2.00 37.29
CA HIS A 231 26.53 -0.98 37.49
C HIS A 231 26.04 0.46 37.25
N ALA A 232 24.73 0.65 37.04
CA ALA A 232 24.13 1.95 36.74
C ALA A 232 24.83 2.64 35.54
N PHE A 233 25.20 3.91 35.66
CA PHE A 233 25.83 4.70 34.59
C PHE A 233 27.36 4.56 34.54
N GLU A 234 27.94 3.51 35.13
CA GLU A 234 29.34 3.17 34.89
C GLU A 234 29.57 2.79 33.42
N GLU A 235 30.76 3.10 32.92
CA GLU A 235 31.13 2.82 31.54
C GLU A 235 31.75 1.44 31.38
N MET A 236 31.30 0.71 30.36
CA MET A 236 31.89 -0.56 29.95
C MET A 236 33.08 -0.30 29.01
N ALA A 237 34.21 -0.96 29.24
CA ALA A 237 35.33 -0.95 28.31
C ALA A 237 34.91 -1.53 26.93
N VAL A 238 35.32 -0.88 25.83
CA VAL A 238 34.86 -1.28 24.49
C VAL A 238 35.27 -2.71 24.14
N ASP A 239 36.47 -3.16 24.55
CA ASP A 239 36.98 -4.50 24.30
C ASP A 239 36.04 -5.59 24.86
N LYS A 240 35.45 -5.34 26.05
CA LYS A 240 34.49 -6.26 26.67
C LYS A 240 33.16 -6.29 25.91
N LEU A 241 32.74 -5.14 25.37
CA LEU A 241 31.53 -5.07 24.55
C LEU A 241 31.74 -5.79 23.21
N GLU A 242 32.90 -5.59 22.57
CA GLU A 242 33.27 -6.28 21.33
C GLU A 242 33.29 -7.79 21.51
N GLU A 243 33.89 -8.29 22.58
CA GLU A 243 33.90 -9.72 22.91
C GLU A 243 32.48 -10.27 23.11
N ALA A 244 31.64 -9.57 23.86
CA ALA A 244 30.26 -9.96 24.09
C ALA A 244 29.44 -9.99 22.80
N VAL A 245 29.54 -8.96 21.95
CA VAL A 245 28.80 -8.88 20.69
C VAL A 245 29.33 -9.90 19.66
N LYS A 246 30.65 -10.10 19.60
CA LYS A 246 31.27 -11.12 18.77
C LYS A 246 30.77 -12.52 19.14
N SER A 247 30.66 -12.83 20.44
CA SER A 247 30.13 -14.11 20.91
C SER A 247 28.67 -14.34 20.49
N ALA A 248 27.87 -13.28 20.40
CA ALA A 248 26.44 -13.35 20.09
C ALA A 248 26.13 -13.27 18.59
N THR A 249 26.96 -12.62 17.78
CA THR A 249 26.65 -12.27 16.38
C THR A 249 27.70 -12.68 15.36
N ALA A 250 28.87 -13.18 15.80
CA ALA A 250 30.04 -13.50 14.97
C ALA A 250 30.61 -12.31 14.15
N ILE A 251 30.19 -11.07 14.46
CA ILE A 251 30.69 -9.85 13.82
C ILE A 251 31.76 -9.23 14.72
N GLU A 252 32.92 -8.95 14.14
CA GLU A 252 34.08 -8.47 14.90
C GLU A 252 34.12 -6.94 15.00
N ASN A 253 33.79 -6.22 13.93
CA ASN A 253 33.88 -4.77 13.92
C ASN A 253 32.51 -4.12 14.20
N ILE A 254 32.34 -3.63 15.42
CA ILE A 254 31.14 -2.86 15.82
C ILE A 254 31.36 -1.36 15.86
N THR A 255 32.58 -0.88 15.56
CA THR A 255 32.96 0.54 15.65
C THR A 255 32.01 1.47 14.87
N PRO A 256 31.62 1.18 13.61
CA PRO A 256 30.69 2.03 12.88
C PRO A 256 29.32 2.15 13.56
N GLU A 257 28.84 1.07 14.18
CA GLU A 257 27.57 1.07 14.90
C GLU A 257 27.66 1.89 16.19
N LEU A 258 28.78 1.85 16.90
CA LEU A 258 29.00 2.67 18.09
C LEU A 258 28.99 4.16 17.76
N TYR A 259 29.70 4.58 16.70
CA TYR A 259 29.68 5.97 16.24
C TYR A 259 28.28 6.42 15.80
N TYR A 260 27.56 5.58 15.06
CA TYR A 260 26.19 5.87 14.66
C TYR A 260 25.25 6.03 15.88
N LEU A 261 25.33 5.11 16.84
CA LEU A 261 24.47 5.14 18.03
C LEU A 261 24.84 6.26 19.01
N MET A 262 26.10 6.69 19.02
CA MET A 262 26.55 7.90 19.71
C MET A 262 25.89 9.13 19.11
N GLU A 263 25.95 9.32 17.79
CA GLU A 263 25.32 10.48 17.13
C GLU A 263 23.80 10.44 17.16
N TYR A 264 23.22 9.25 17.21
CA TYR A 264 21.79 9.09 17.45
C TYR A 264 21.37 9.49 18.87
N GLY A 265 22.33 9.63 19.81
CA GLY A 265 22.09 10.01 21.20
C GLY A 265 21.75 8.85 22.13
N SER A 266 21.87 7.60 21.67
CA SER A 266 21.61 6.40 22.48
C SER A 266 22.80 5.95 23.32
N LEU A 267 24.02 6.28 22.89
CA LEU A 267 25.26 5.92 23.58
C LEU A 267 26.04 7.15 24.00
N TYR A 268 26.62 7.06 25.18
CA TYR A 268 27.70 7.94 25.60
C TYR A 268 29.02 7.18 25.43
N VAL A 269 29.98 7.81 24.76
CA VAL A 269 31.24 7.20 24.36
C VAL A 269 32.39 8.08 24.88
N THR A 270 33.36 7.45 25.53
CA THR A 270 34.60 8.10 25.99
C THR A 270 35.75 7.65 25.10
N PHE A 271 36.55 8.60 24.61
CA PHE A 271 37.70 8.35 23.75
C PHE A 271 39.00 8.22 24.54
N GLN A 272 40.03 7.64 23.92
CA GLN A 272 41.37 7.58 24.52
C GLN A 272 42.03 8.96 24.52
N GLU A 273 42.78 9.31 25.58
CA GLU A 273 43.43 10.62 25.73
C GLU A 273 44.46 10.95 24.63
N LYS A 274 45.03 9.93 24.00
CA LYS A 274 46.08 10.07 22.97
C LYS A 274 45.54 10.06 21.54
N ASP A 275 44.32 9.56 21.32
CA ASP A 275 43.70 9.46 20.00
C ASP A 275 42.18 9.56 20.14
N SER A 276 41.63 10.69 19.66
CA SER A 276 40.19 10.96 19.69
C SER A 276 39.38 10.10 18.72
N ALA A 277 40.02 9.30 17.87
CA ALA A 277 39.34 8.37 16.97
C ALA A 277 39.14 6.96 17.57
N ILE A 278 39.71 6.68 18.75
CA ILE A 278 39.63 5.36 19.39
C ILE A 278 38.72 5.42 20.60
N ILE A 279 37.67 4.61 20.58
CA ILE A 279 36.72 4.46 21.67
C ILE A 279 37.40 3.68 22.81
N LYS A 280 37.38 4.23 24.03
CA LYS A 280 37.88 3.57 25.25
C LYS A 280 36.77 2.81 25.95
N SER A 281 35.64 3.47 26.13
CA SER A 281 34.53 2.96 26.92
C SER A 281 33.20 3.56 26.46
N VAL A 282 32.12 2.85 26.79
CA VAL A 282 30.77 3.14 26.30
C VAL A 282 29.73 2.77 27.35
N ARG A 283 28.65 3.54 27.40
CA ARG A 283 27.45 3.24 28.19
C ARG A 283 26.20 3.71 27.48
N LEU A 284 25.04 3.21 27.91
CA LEU A 284 23.76 3.76 27.47
C LEU A 284 23.53 5.15 28.08
N THR A 285 22.93 6.03 27.28
CA THR A 285 22.31 7.25 27.79
C THR A 285 20.92 6.92 28.37
N SER A 286 20.31 7.87 29.07
CA SER A 286 18.88 7.75 29.43
C SER A 286 17.99 7.51 28.20
N GLY A 287 18.27 8.19 27.09
CA GLY A 287 17.57 7.98 25.82
C GLY A 287 17.75 6.56 25.26
N GLY A 288 18.96 6.00 25.36
CA GLY A 288 19.23 4.62 24.94
C GLY A 288 18.52 3.57 25.81
N ILE A 289 18.41 3.82 27.12
CA ILE A 289 17.66 2.97 28.06
C ILE A 289 16.17 3.01 27.72
N ASP A 290 15.59 4.20 27.62
CA ASP A 290 14.17 4.38 27.29
C ASP A 290 13.84 3.73 25.94
N LEU A 291 14.73 3.89 24.95
CA LEU A 291 14.61 3.26 23.65
C LEU A 291 14.57 1.73 23.73
N TYR A 292 15.47 1.13 24.52
CA TYR A 292 15.52 -0.33 24.69
C TYR A 292 14.28 -0.85 25.43
N GLU A 293 13.85 -0.17 26.50
CA GLU A 293 12.65 -0.56 27.23
C GLU A 293 11.38 -0.46 26.39
N GLN A 294 11.28 0.57 25.54
CA GLN A 294 10.16 0.76 24.61
C GLN A 294 10.14 -0.28 23.50
N LEU A 295 11.26 -0.47 22.79
CA LEU A 295 11.30 -1.32 21.60
C LEU A 295 11.44 -2.81 21.90
N ILE A 296 12.26 -3.17 22.88
CA ILE A 296 12.64 -4.56 23.12
C ILE A 296 11.82 -5.17 24.26
N LEU A 297 11.65 -4.44 25.36
CA LEU A 297 10.89 -4.92 26.51
C LEU A 297 9.38 -4.62 26.41
N LYS A 298 8.96 -3.81 25.44
CA LYS A 298 7.55 -3.44 25.19
C LYS A 298 6.82 -2.87 26.41
N LYS A 299 7.54 -2.26 27.37
CA LYS A 299 6.96 -1.81 28.64
C LYS A 299 5.95 -0.66 28.51
N TYR A 300 5.85 -0.05 27.34
CA TYR A 300 5.01 1.12 27.07
C TYR A 300 3.97 0.89 25.95
N GLU A 301 3.75 -0.37 25.55
CA GLU A 301 2.58 -0.76 24.76
C GLU A 301 1.41 -1.00 25.74
N PHE A 302 0.59 0.03 25.99
CA PHE A 302 -0.70 -0.08 26.69
C PHE A 302 -1.83 -0.20 25.67
#